data_AF-A0A3C1FHZ4-F1
#
_entry.id   AF-A0A3C1FHZ4-F1
#
_cell.length_a   1.000
_cell.length_b   1.000
_cell.length_c   1.000
_cell.angle_alpha   90.00
_cell.angle_beta   90.00
_cell.angle_gamma   90.00
#
_symmetry.space_group_name_H-M   'P 1'
#
loop_
_entity.id
_entity.type
_entity.pdbx_description
1 polymer ?
#
loop_
_entity_poly.entity_id
_entity_poly.type
_entity_poly.pdbx_seq_one_letter_code
_entity_poly.pdbx_strand_id
1 'polypeptide(L)'
;MEPITLSRADTDHGEVVLRRRGDIVELVVNGVFAMDSVEVTSEHALADAAGDPPGRVLVGGLGLGFTAARLLDRGATAVRVVELAAPLVTWARSAITEQLGRISTD
;
A
#
# COMPACT_ATOMS: atom_id res chain seq x y z
N MET A 1 21.38 4.63 -7.01
CA MET A 1 20.85 3.68 -8.02
C MET A 1 19.69 4.36 -8.72
N GLU A 2 19.59 4.19 -10.04
CA GLU A 2 18.47 4.69 -10.82
C GLU A 2 17.21 3.84 -10.55
N PRO A 3 16.02 4.44 -10.37
CA PRO A 3 14.78 3.68 -10.17
C PRO A 3 14.35 2.92 -11.42
N ILE A 4 13.94 1.67 -11.25
CA ILE A 4 13.37 0.80 -12.28
C ILE A 4 11.85 0.76 -12.09
N THR A 5 11.08 1.06 -13.14
CA THR A 5 9.62 0.96 -13.08
C THR A 5 9.20 -0.52 -13.04
N LEU A 6 8.44 -0.90 -12.01
CA LEU A 6 7.84 -2.23 -11.86
C LEU A 6 6.50 -2.29 -12.59
N SER A 7 5.68 -1.25 -12.45
CA SER A 7 4.42 -1.12 -13.17
C SER A 7 3.99 0.34 -13.29
N ARG A 8 3.15 0.61 -14.30
CA ARG A 8 2.60 1.92 -14.62
C ARG A 8 1.21 1.74 -15.19
N ALA A 9 0.27 2.59 -14.80
CA ALA A 9 -1.06 2.61 -15.36
C ALA A 9 -1.68 4.00 -15.25
N ASP A 10 -2.47 4.37 -16.25
CA ASP A 10 -3.37 5.52 -16.19
C ASP A 10 -4.69 5.14 -15.51
N THR A 11 -5.28 6.08 -14.79
CA THR A 11 -6.62 5.97 -14.19
C THR A 11 -7.44 7.22 -14.51
N ASP A 12 -8.74 7.20 -14.23
CA ASP A 12 -9.60 8.38 -14.35
C ASP A 12 -9.16 9.56 -13.46
N HIS A 13 -8.31 9.29 -12.46
CA HIS A 13 -7.76 10.26 -11.52
C HIS A 13 -6.26 10.53 -11.75
N GLY A 14 -5.74 10.02 -12.87
CA GLY A 14 -4.39 10.21 -13.37
C GLY A 14 -3.45 9.02 -13.14
N GLU A 15 -2.17 9.22 -13.40
CA GLU A 15 -1.17 8.14 -13.50
C GLU A 15 -0.73 7.62 -12.13
N VAL A 16 -0.60 6.31 -12.02
CA VAL A 16 0.07 5.63 -10.92
C VAL A 16 1.28 4.85 -11.43
N VAL A 17 2.41 5.00 -10.75
CA VAL A 17 3.67 4.32 -11.08
C VAL A 17 4.23 3.66 -9.82
N LEU A 18 4.46 2.36 -9.91
CA LEU A 18 5.22 1.62 -8.92
C LEU A 18 6.64 1.40 -9.45
N ARG A 19 7.65 1.82 -8.69
CA ARG A 19 9.05 1.68 -9.08
C ARG A 19 9.91 1.19 -7.92
N ARG A 20 11.12 0.74 -8.23
CA ARG A 20 12.08 0.21 -7.26
C ARG A 20 13.43 0.88 -7.44
N ARG A 21 14.03 1.34 -6.34
CA ARG A 21 15.38 1.93 -6.29
C ARG A 21 16.23 1.15 -5.30
N GLY A 22 17.00 0.18 -5.79
CA GLY A 22 17.62 -0.82 -4.91
C GLY A 22 16.55 -1.71 -4.29
N ASP A 23 16.50 -1.78 -2.96
CA ASP A 23 15.46 -2.53 -2.24
C ASP A 23 14.24 -1.68 -1.87
N ILE A 24 14.30 -0.38 -2.15
CA ILE A 24 13.24 0.58 -1.82
C ILE A 24 12.17 0.52 -2.90
N VAL A 25 10.92 0.31 -2.49
CA VAL A 25 9.74 0.43 -3.35
C VAL A 25 9.18 1.84 -3.21
N GLU A 26 8.87 2.49 -4.33
CA GLU A 26 8.33 3.85 -4.36
C GLU A 26 7.02 3.86 -5.15
N LEU A 27 6.05 4.61 -4.64
CA LEU A 27 4.79 4.90 -5.30
C LEU A 27 4.77 6.37 -5.74
N VAL A 28 4.51 6.59 -7.02
CA VAL A 28 4.37 7.93 -7.60
C VAL A 28 2.96 8.05 -8.17
N VAL A 29 2.27 9.15 -7.83
CA VAL A 29 0.91 9.44 -8.28
C VAL A 29 0.93 10.81 -8.97
N ASN A 30 0.48 10.87 -10.23
CA ASN A 30 0.45 12.11 -11.02
C ASN A 30 1.81 12.82 -11.07
N GLY A 31 2.89 12.06 -11.20
CA GLY A 31 4.26 12.57 -11.21
C GLY A 31 4.79 13.04 -9.85
N VAL A 32 3.99 12.97 -8.79
CA VAL A 32 4.37 13.34 -7.42
C VAL A 32 4.75 12.09 -6.63
N PHE A 33 5.90 12.14 -5.96
CA PHE A 33 6.28 11.10 -5.00
C PHE A 33 5.25 11.04 -3.88
N ALA A 34 4.56 9.91 -3.75
CA ALA A 34 3.51 9.71 -2.76
C ALA A 34 4.07 9.08 -1.49
N MET A 35 4.81 7.98 -1.61
CA MET A 35 5.45 7.30 -0.48
C MET A 35 6.56 6.34 -0.95
N ASP A 36 7.35 5.85 0.01
CA ASP A 36 8.27 4.73 -0.18
C ASP A 36 8.13 3.67 0.92
N SER A 37 8.91 2.59 0.80
CA SER A 37 8.97 1.50 1.77
C SER A 37 9.94 1.75 2.94
N VAL A 38 10.53 2.94 3.06
CA VAL A 38 11.47 3.30 4.12
C VAL A 38 10.75 4.07 5.22
N GLU A 39 10.06 5.14 4.86
CA GLU A 39 9.34 6.00 5.79
C GLU A 39 7.87 5.62 5.90
N VAL A 40 7.60 4.58 6.70
CA VAL A 40 6.25 4.02 6.91
C VAL A 40 5.66 4.36 8.29
N THR A 41 6.24 5.36 8.95
CA THR A 41 5.89 5.73 10.34
C THR A 41 4.46 6.25 10.45
N SER A 42 3.98 6.96 9.42
CA SER A 42 2.62 7.50 9.39
C SER A 42 1.56 6.39 9.28
N GLU A 43 1.85 5.36 8.50
CA GLU A 43 1.00 4.20 8.27
C GLU A 43 0.88 3.35 9.52
N HIS A 44 1.99 3.18 10.24
CA HIS A 44 2.01 2.50 11.53
C HIS A 44 1.24 3.30 12.60
N ALA A 45 1.46 4.61 12.69
CA ALA A 45 0.75 5.46 13.63
C ALA A 45 -0.77 5.47 13.38
N LEU A 46 -1.19 5.50 12.11
CA LEU A 46 -2.59 5.44 11.73
C LEU A 46 -3.23 4.08 12.11
N ALA A 47 -2.52 2.98 11.87
CA ALA A 47 -2.99 1.65 12.27
C ALA A 47 -3.06 1.51 13.80
N ASP A 48 -2.07 2.02 14.54
CA ASP A 48 -2.05 1.97 16.00
C ASP A 48 -3.17 2.83 16.62
N ALA A 49 -3.62 3.88 15.93
CA ALA A 49 -4.77 4.70 16.34
C ALA A 49 -6.13 3.97 16.22
N ALA A 50 -6.19 2.80 15.56
CA ALA A 50 -7.42 2.02 15.42
C ALA A 50 -7.83 1.26 16.69
N GLY A 51 -7.00 1.26 17.74
CA GLY A 51 -7.26 0.61 19.02
C GLY A 51 -6.52 -0.72 19.21
N ASP A 52 -6.66 -1.31 20.40
CA ASP A 52 -5.99 -2.57 20.79
C ASP A 52 -6.96 -3.50 21.57
N PRO A 53 -7.48 -4.58 20.95
CA PRO A 53 -7.29 -4.95 19.54
C PRO A 53 -8.13 -4.07 18.59
N PRO A 54 -7.74 -3.90 17.30
CA PRO A 54 -8.43 -3.03 16.34
C PRO A 54 -9.85 -3.46 15.96
N GLY A 55 -10.19 -4.75 16.13
CA GLY A 55 -11.47 -5.29 15.69
C GLY A 55 -11.61 -5.30 14.15
N ARG A 56 -12.75 -4.86 13.63
CA ARG A 56 -13.02 -4.79 12.17
C ARG A 56 -12.75 -3.38 11.67
N VAL A 57 -11.86 -3.23 10.71
CA VAL A 57 -11.37 -1.93 10.24
C VAL A 57 -11.61 -1.73 8.75
N LEU A 58 -12.00 -0.53 8.35
CA LEU A 58 -12.04 -0.07 6.96
C LEU A 58 -10.89 0.92 6.74
N VAL A 59 -10.06 0.66 5.73
CA VAL A 59 -8.94 1.50 5.33
C VAL A 59 -9.28 2.16 4.00
N GLY A 60 -9.28 3.49 3.96
CA GLY A 60 -9.37 4.25 2.72
C GLY A 60 -7.99 4.42 2.10
N GLY A 61 -7.80 3.93 0.89
CA GLY A 61 -6.51 3.83 0.21
C GLY A 61 -5.74 2.57 0.56
N LEU A 62 -4.97 2.07 -0.40
CA LEU A 62 -4.06 0.93 -0.28
C LEU A 62 -2.61 1.41 -0.10
N GLY A 63 -2.18 2.39 -0.89
CA GLY A 63 -0.78 2.81 -0.95
C GLY A 63 0.14 1.62 -1.25
N LEU A 64 1.20 1.45 -0.45
CA LEU A 64 2.05 0.25 -0.45
C LEU A 64 1.56 -0.84 0.54
N GLY A 65 0.44 -0.65 1.22
CA GLY A 65 -0.18 -1.66 2.09
C GLY A 65 0.30 -1.69 3.54
N PHE A 66 1.14 -0.76 3.99
CA PHE A 66 1.72 -0.78 5.34
C PHE A 66 0.67 -0.60 6.45
N THR A 67 -0.34 0.26 6.28
CA THR A 67 -1.42 0.42 7.26
C THR A 67 -2.20 -0.89 7.42
N ALA A 68 -2.58 -1.53 6.32
CA ALA A 68 -3.33 -2.78 6.36
C ALA A 68 -2.51 -3.92 6.99
N ALA A 69 -1.25 -4.08 6.60
CA ALA A 69 -0.35 -5.08 7.20
C ALA A 69 -0.20 -4.89 8.71
N ARG A 70 0.01 -3.64 9.16
CA ARG A 70 0.13 -3.32 10.58
C ARG A 70 -1.16 -3.64 11.34
N LEU A 71 -2.33 -3.33 10.79
CA LEU A 71 -3.62 -3.68 11.41
C LEU A 71 -3.78 -5.19 11.60
N LEU A 72 -3.40 -5.98 10.59
CA LEU A 72 -3.41 -7.45 10.68
C LEU A 72 -2.42 -7.94 11.76
N ASP A 73 -1.21 -7.40 11.79
CA ASP A 73 -0.18 -7.72 12.80
C ASP A 73 -0.62 -7.34 14.22
N ARG A 74 -1.51 -6.35 14.36
CA ARG A 74 -2.10 -5.91 15.64
C ARG A 74 -3.37 -6.68 16.01
N GLY A 75 -3.77 -7.68 15.23
CA GLY A 75 -4.90 -8.55 15.54
C GLY A 75 -6.27 -7.99 15.13
N ALA A 76 -6.33 -7.16 14.08
CA ALA A 76 -7.60 -6.85 13.44
C ALA A 76 -8.28 -8.15 12.96
N THR A 77 -9.58 -8.30 13.24
CA THR A 77 -10.36 -9.48 12.85
C THR A 77 -10.85 -9.44 11.41
N ALA A 78 -10.88 -8.26 10.80
CA ALA A 78 -11.07 -8.06 9.36
C ALA A 78 -10.55 -6.68 8.95
N VAL A 79 -9.89 -6.60 7.80
CA VAL A 79 -9.45 -5.34 7.19
C VAL A 79 -10.08 -5.22 5.80
N ARG A 80 -10.94 -4.22 5.60
CA ARG A 80 -11.47 -3.87 4.28
C ARG A 80 -10.70 -2.68 3.73
N VAL A 81 -9.91 -2.90 2.68
CA VAL A 81 -9.27 -1.81 1.93
C VAL A 81 -10.20 -1.32 0.82
N VAL A 82 -10.40 -0.01 0.73
CA VAL A 82 -11.14 0.66 -0.35
C VAL A 82 -10.16 1.57 -1.08
N GLU A 83 -9.75 1.14 -2.27
CA GLU A 83 -8.78 1.84 -3.11
C GLU A 83 -9.46 2.39 -4.36
N LEU A 84 -9.12 3.62 -4.72
CA LEU A 84 -9.66 4.33 -5.88
C LEU A 84 -8.96 3.91 -7.18
N ALA A 85 -7.63 3.77 -7.15
CA ALA A 85 -6.82 3.33 -8.28
C ALA A 85 -6.87 1.80 -8.40
N ALA A 86 -7.77 1.31 -9.26
CA ALA A 86 -7.88 -0.12 -9.61
C ALA A 86 -6.54 -0.82 -9.96
N PRO A 87 -5.54 -0.16 -10.59
CA PRO A 87 -4.23 -0.78 -10.80
C PRO A 87 -3.53 -1.19 -9.50
N LEU A 88 -3.62 -0.41 -8.41
CA LEU A 88 -2.98 -0.76 -7.13
C LEU A 88 -3.57 -2.06 -6.55
N VAL A 89 -4.89 -2.23 -6.62
CA VAL A 89 -5.55 -3.48 -6.20
C VAL A 89 -5.09 -4.67 -7.06
N THR A 90 -4.93 -4.44 -8.36
CA THR A 90 -4.46 -5.47 -9.30
C THR A 90 -3.02 -5.88 -8.98
N TRP A 91 -2.15 -4.90 -8.71
CA TRP A 91 -0.76 -5.12 -8.35
C TRP A 91 -0.59 -5.83 -7.01
N ALA A 92 -1.47 -5.55 -6.04
CA ALA A 92 -1.54 -6.30 -4.79
C ALA A 92 -1.90 -7.76 -5.01
N ARG A 93 -2.97 -8.04 -5.75
CA ARG A 93 -3.38 -9.41 -6.09
C ARG A 93 -2.34 -10.19 -6.89
N SER A 94 -1.55 -9.50 -7.70
CA SER A 94 -0.44 -10.10 -8.45
C SER A 94 0.86 -10.18 -7.66
N ALA A 95 0.86 -9.78 -6.37
CA ALA A 95 2.03 -9.78 -5.50
C ALA A 95 3.29 -9.17 -6.13
N ILE A 96 3.14 -8.03 -6.84
CA ILE A 96 4.26 -7.40 -7.58
C ILE A 96 5.40 -6.96 -6.65
N THR A 97 5.09 -6.74 -5.38
CA THR A 97 6.04 -6.61 -4.28
C THR A 97 5.61 -7.55 -3.15
N GLU A 98 6.59 -7.95 -2.34
CA GLU A 98 6.33 -8.79 -1.16
C GLU A 98 5.29 -8.15 -0.22
N GLN A 99 5.47 -6.86 0.06
CA GLN A 99 4.56 -6.12 0.94
C GLN A 99 3.12 -6.08 0.40
N LEU A 100 2.93 -5.80 -0.90
CA LEU A 100 1.60 -5.77 -1.50
C LEU A 100 0.96 -7.17 -1.59
N GLY A 101 1.78 -8.20 -1.83
CA GLY A 101 1.34 -9.60 -1.83
C GLY A 101 0.76 -10.01 -0.48
N ARG A 102 1.38 -9.57 0.62
CA ARG A 102 0.95 -9.87 2.01
C ARG A 102 -0.47 -9.41 2.33
N ILE A 103 -0.97 -8.37 1.64
CA ILE A 103 -2.31 -7.79 1.87
C ILE A 103 -3.39 -8.49 1.02
N SER A 104 -2.99 -9.25 0.00
CA SER A 104 -3.91 -9.82 -1.00
C SER A 104 -4.32 -11.26 -0.71
N THR A 105 -3.75 -11.87 0.32
CA THR A 105 -3.86 -13.29 0.66
C THR A 105 -5.02 -13.65 1.61
N ASP A 106 -5.88 -12.70 1.98
CA ASP A 106 -7.06 -12.91 2.84
C ASP A 106 -8.38 -13.01 2.06
#